data_AF-A0A842R3G8-F1
#
_entry.id   AF-A0A842R3G8-F1
#
_cell.length_a   1.000
_cell.length_b   1.000
_cell.length_c   1.000
_cell.angle_alpha   90.00
_cell.angle_beta   90.00
_cell.angle_gamma   90.00
#
_symmetry.space_group_name_H-M   'P 1'
#
loop_
_entity.id
_entity.type
_entity.pdbx_description
1 polymer ?
#
loop_
_entity_poly.entity_id
_entity_poly.type
_entity_poly.pdbx_seq_one_letter_code
_entity_poly.pdbx_strand_id
1 'polypeptide(L)'
;MEQEPQDTTKTEGKPLGKKIGLPLIVWGTANAVAGIFFFLVPMDILKGILIQALFWGAIDAIIGLAAYLGKKETPLEKVMKSLKVNGVLDIGYMVIGVVLMAVTPVLDLPQGDITANYVIGSGIGIIIQGAFLLLADIHHIHIVKEMMQA
;
A
#
# COMPACT_ATOMS: atom_id res chain seq x y z
N MET A 1 32.84 -41.07 6.65
CA MET A 1 31.54 -40.49 6.27
C MET A 1 31.72 -38.99 6.35
N GLU A 2 32.13 -38.37 5.23
CA GLU A 2 32.15 -36.91 5.14
C GLU A 2 30.72 -36.41 5.29
N GLN A 3 30.49 -35.63 6.34
CA GLN A 3 29.27 -34.85 6.46
C GLN A 3 29.38 -33.74 5.41
N GLU A 4 28.53 -33.79 4.39
CA GLU A 4 28.39 -32.69 3.46
C GLU A 4 28.08 -31.40 4.24
N PRO A 5 28.73 -30.27 3.91
CA PRO A 5 28.44 -29.00 4.55
C PRO A 5 26.98 -28.64 4.26
N GLN A 6 26.17 -28.56 5.31
CA GLN A 6 24.82 -27.99 5.20
C GLN A 6 24.95 -26.55 4.73
N ASP A 7 24.59 -26.32 3.47
CA ASP A 7 24.37 -25.01 2.88
C ASP A 7 23.19 -24.34 3.60
N THR A 8 23.49 -23.59 4.65
CA THR A 8 22.53 -22.88 5.50
C THR A 8 21.84 -21.71 4.81
N THR A 9 22.15 -21.42 3.53
CA THR A 9 21.62 -20.25 2.82
C THR A 9 20.25 -20.45 2.16
N LYS A 10 19.69 -21.66 2.17
CA LYS A 10 18.51 -22.04 1.35
C LYS A 10 17.15 -22.09 2.03
N THR A 11 16.99 -21.66 3.28
CA THR A 11 15.72 -21.85 4.02
C THR A 11 14.92 -20.58 4.34
N GLU A 12 15.40 -19.38 4.01
CA GLU A 12 14.77 -18.14 4.48
C GLU A 12 13.87 -17.39 3.47
N GLY A 13 13.81 -17.81 2.21
CA GLY A 13 13.10 -17.07 1.15
C GLY A 13 11.57 -17.21 1.14
N LYS A 14 11.02 -18.34 1.62
CA LYS A 14 9.56 -18.62 1.64
C LYS A 14 8.75 -17.93 2.75
N PRO A 15 9.23 -17.73 4.00
CA PRO A 15 8.42 -17.07 5.02
C PRO A 15 8.16 -15.59 4.73
N LEU A 16 9.06 -14.91 4.01
CA LEU A 16 8.96 -13.45 3.78
C LEU A 16 7.78 -13.07 2.87
N GLY A 17 7.56 -13.80 1.77
CA GLY A 17 6.44 -13.54 0.85
C GLY A 17 5.07 -13.72 1.52
N LYS A 18 4.94 -14.69 2.43
CA LYS A 18 3.71 -14.87 3.24
C LYS A 18 3.54 -13.80 4.31
N LYS A 19 4.61 -13.41 4.99
CA LYS A 19 4.59 -12.38 6.04
C LYS A 19 4.27 -10.98 5.49
N ILE A 20 4.69 -10.67 4.27
CA ILE A 20 4.41 -9.38 3.60
C ILE A 20 3.09 -9.44 2.83
N GLY A 21 2.84 -10.52 2.08
CA GLY A 21 1.69 -10.63 1.19
C GLY A 21 0.36 -10.79 1.92
N LEU A 22 0.30 -11.56 3.02
CA LEU A 22 -0.96 -11.82 3.72
C LEU A 22 -1.57 -10.56 4.37
N PRO A 23 -0.82 -9.73 5.12
CA PRO A 23 -1.34 -8.46 5.63
C PRO A 23 -1.85 -7.54 4.52
N LEU A 24 -1.12 -7.47 3.41
CA LEU A 24 -1.49 -6.61 2.27
C LEU A 24 -2.78 -7.10 1.58
N ILE A 25 -2.98 -8.41 1.46
CA ILE A 25 -4.24 -8.99 0.96
C ILE A 25 -5.40 -8.63 1.89
N VAL A 26 -5.25 -8.81 3.21
CA VAL A 26 -6.31 -8.54 4.18
C VAL A 26 -6.66 -7.05 4.18
N TRP A 27 -5.66 -6.18 4.22
CA TRP A 27 -5.85 -4.73 4.14
C TRP A 27 -6.52 -4.31 2.84
N GLY A 28 -5.98 -4.76 1.70
CA GLY A 28 -6.47 -4.40 0.39
C GLY A 28 -7.91 -4.86 0.17
N THR A 29 -8.21 -6.11 0.55
CA THR A 29 -9.58 -6.65 0.42
C THR A 29 -10.56 -5.91 1.32
N ALA A 30 -10.19 -5.62 2.57
CA ALA A 30 -11.04 -4.86 3.48
C ALA A 30 -11.33 -3.44 2.95
N ASN A 31 -10.32 -2.76 2.40
CA ASN A 31 -10.49 -1.45 1.78
C ASN A 31 -11.33 -1.51 0.50
N ALA A 32 -11.12 -2.52 -0.34
CA ALA A 32 -11.92 -2.71 -1.55
C ALA A 32 -13.40 -2.93 -1.19
N VAL A 33 -13.69 -3.75 -0.19
CA VAL A 33 -15.05 -3.98 0.31
C VAL A 33 -15.64 -2.71 0.91
N ALA A 34 -14.88 -1.98 1.73
CA ALA A 34 -15.31 -0.68 2.25
C ALA A 34 -15.59 0.31 1.09
N GLY A 35 -14.78 0.28 0.05
CA GLY A 35 -14.92 1.11 -1.14
C GLY A 35 -16.21 0.86 -1.93
N ILE A 36 -16.80 -0.33 -1.86
CA ILE A 36 -18.11 -0.61 -2.49
C ILE A 36 -19.23 0.29 -1.93
N PHE A 37 -19.11 0.74 -0.68
CA PHE A 37 -20.08 1.68 -0.10
C PHE A 37 -20.09 3.04 -0.79
N PHE A 38 -19.12 3.34 -1.68
CA PHE A 38 -19.13 4.48 -2.59
C PHE A 38 -20.48 4.69 -3.29
N PHE A 39 -21.09 3.60 -3.76
CA PHE A 39 -22.36 3.64 -4.49
C PHE A 39 -23.59 3.91 -3.62
N LEU A 40 -23.43 3.87 -2.29
CA LEU A 40 -24.53 3.94 -1.32
C LEU A 40 -24.53 5.24 -0.52
N VAL A 41 -23.40 5.95 -0.45
CA VAL A 41 -23.28 7.16 0.37
C VAL A 41 -23.62 8.42 -0.44
N PRO A 42 -24.45 9.33 0.07
CA PRO A 42 -24.77 10.58 -0.63
C PRO A 42 -23.69 11.65 -0.47
N MET A 43 -22.83 11.54 0.55
CA MET A 43 -21.84 12.56 0.90
C MET A 43 -20.62 12.53 -0.03
N ASP A 44 -20.40 13.61 -0.79
CA ASP A 44 -19.32 13.69 -1.79
C ASP A 44 -17.90 13.52 -1.21
N ILE A 45 -17.65 14.07 -0.01
CA ILE A 45 -16.35 13.89 0.65
C ILE A 45 -16.09 12.42 0.96
N LEU A 46 -17.12 11.69 1.40
CA LEU A 46 -17.01 10.28 1.71
C LEU A 46 -16.89 9.45 0.42
N LYS A 47 -17.60 9.83 -0.65
CA LYS A 47 -17.39 9.23 -1.98
C LYS A 47 -15.94 9.36 -2.43
N GLY A 48 -15.33 10.54 -2.29
CA GLY A 48 -13.92 10.75 -2.59
C GLY A 48 -12.97 9.86 -1.78
N ILE A 49 -13.26 9.62 -0.50
CA ILE A 49 -12.47 8.71 0.34
C ILE A 49 -12.67 7.24 -0.12
N LEU A 50 -13.92 6.83 -0.31
CA LEU A 50 -14.27 5.44 -0.61
C LEU A 50 -13.81 5.00 -2.00
N ILE A 51 -13.80 5.90 -2.99
CA ILE A 51 -13.27 5.56 -4.32
C ILE A 51 -11.75 5.31 -4.26
N GLN A 52 -11.02 6.06 -3.43
CA GLN A 52 -9.59 5.80 -3.20
C GLN A 52 -9.39 4.48 -2.46
N ALA A 53 -10.20 4.19 -1.43
CA ALA A 53 -10.17 2.90 -0.74
C ALA A 53 -10.48 1.73 -1.68
N LEU A 54 -11.41 1.90 -2.63
CA LEU A 54 -11.75 0.89 -3.63
C LEU A 54 -10.57 0.58 -4.55
N PHE A 55 -10.02 1.61 -5.21
CA PHE A 55 -8.96 1.44 -6.19
C PHE A 55 -7.65 0.96 -5.56
N TRP A 56 -7.18 1.65 -4.51
CA TRP A 56 -5.94 1.25 -3.83
C TRP A 56 -6.10 -0.08 -3.11
N GLY A 57 -7.24 -0.34 -2.48
CA GLY A 57 -7.51 -1.64 -1.88
C GLY A 57 -7.46 -2.80 -2.88
N ALA A 58 -8.01 -2.60 -4.08
CA ALA A 58 -7.91 -3.60 -5.15
C ALA A 58 -6.47 -3.81 -5.63
N ILE A 59 -5.70 -2.72 -5.81
CA ILE A 59 -4.28 -2.78 -6.21
C ILE A 59 -3.47 -3.53 -5.15
N ASP A 60 -3.62 -3.17 -3.88
CA ASP A 60 -2.91 -3.79 -2.76
C ASP A 60 -3.25 -5.27 -2.63
N ALA A 61 -4.52 -5.65 -2.80
CA ALA A 61 -4.93 -7.05 -2.78
C ALA A 61 -4.26 -7.86 -3.90
N ILE A 62 -4.15 -7.28 -5.11
CA ILE A 62 -3.48 -7.91 -6.26
C ILE A 62 -1.97 -8.03 -6.00
N ILE A 63 -1.32 -6.97 -5.52
CA ILE A 63 0.12 -6.97 -5.18
C ILE A 63 0.41 -8.00 -4.08
N GLY A 64 -0.41 -7.99 -3.02
CA GLY A 64 -0.29 -8.93 -1.90
C GLY A 64 -0.49 -10.37 -2.35
N LEU A 65 -1.46 -10.63 -3.24
CA LEU A 65 -1.69 -11.95 -3.82
C LEU A 65 -0.51 -12.40 -4.70
N ALA A 66 0.04 -11.50 -5.52
CA ALA A 66 1.23 -11.78 -6.32
C ALA A 66 2.44 -12.11 -5.44
N ALA A 67 2.63 -11.39 -4.33
CA ALA A 67 3.67 -11.66 -3.35
C ALA A 67 3.45 -12.99 -2.61
N TYR A 68 2.19 -13.32 -2.29
CA TYR A 68 1.82 -14.55 -1.59
C TYR A 68 1.97 -15.80 -2.46
N LEU A 69 1.60 -15.72 -3.74
CA LEU A 69 1.71 -16.81 -4.72
C LEU A 69 3.11 -16.90 -5.35
N GLY A 70 3.92 -15.85 -5.21
CA GLY A 70 5.28 -15.78 -5.73
C GLY A 70 6.16 -16.90 -5.16
N LYS A 71 6.60 -17.81 -6.04
CA LYS A 71 7.52 -18.90 -5.68
C LYS A 71 9.01 -18.51 -5.77
N LYS A 72 9.31 -17.30 -6.26
CA LYS A 72 10.67 -16.83 -6.47
C LYS A 72 11.18 -16.18 -5.18
N GLU A 73 12.23 -16.78 -4.62
CA GLU A 73 12.99 -16.15 -3.55
C GLU A 73 13.62 -14.88 -4.10
N THR A 74 13.23 -13.74 -3.54
CA THR A 74 13.76 -12.44 -3.94
C THR A 74 14.89 -12.10 -2.97
N PRO A 75 16.10 -11.75 -3.46
CA PRO A 75 17.20 -11.37 -2.57
C PRO A 75 16.77 -10.26 -1.61
N LEU A 76 17.13 -10.40 -0.32
CA LEU A 76 16.77 -9.45 0.75
C LEU A 76 17.20 -8.02 0.40
N GLU A 77 18.36 -7.85 -0.23
CA GLU A 77 18.86 -6.55 -0.72
C GLU A 77 17.91 -5.89 -1.73
N LYS A 78 17.34 -6.69 -2.63
CA LYS A 78 16.39 -6.21 -3.64
C LYS A 78 15.05 -5.85 -3.00
N VAL A 79 14.60 -6.61 -2.01
CA VAL A 79 13.40 -6.29 -1.21
C VAL A 79 13.60 -4.98 -0.45
N MET A 80 14.73 -4.82 0.25
CA MET A 80 15.09 -3.60 0.98
C MET A 80 15.14 -2.37 0.06
N LYS A 81 15.71 -2.50 -1.15
CA LYS A 81 15.71 -1.41 -2.13
C LYS A 81 14.30 -1.05 -2.58
N SER A 82 13.44 -2.04 -2.82
CA SER A 82 12.04 -1.82 -3.22
C SER A 82 11.24 -1.10 -2.14
N LEU A 83 11.36 -1.52 -0.87
CA LEU A 83 10.66 -0.89 0.26
C LEU A 83 11.06 0.59 0.43
N LYS A 84 12.34 0.93 0.23
CA LYS A 84 12.79 2.33 0.28
C LYS A 84 12.21 3.18 -0.85
N VAL A 85 12.12 2.63 -2.06
CA VAL A 85 11.54 3.35 -3.21
C VAL A 85 10.05 3.56 -2.99
N ASN A 86 9.34 2.53 -2.53
CA ASN A 86 7.92 2.62 -2.22
C ASN A 86 7.64 3.64 -1.11
N GLY A 87 8.39 3.62 0.00
CA GLY A 87 8.22 4.63 1.05
C GLY A 87 8.42 6.07 0.57
N VAL A 88 9.34 6.34 -0.37
CA VAL A 88 9.47 7.67 -0.99
C VAL A 88 8.26 8.00 -1.87
N LEU A 89 7.76 7.02 -2.60
CA LEU A 89 6.58 7.17 -3.45
C LEU A 89 5.32 7.45 -2.62
N ASP A 90 5.16 6.77 -1.49
CA ASP A 90 4.05 6.97 -0.53
C ASP A 90 4.04 8.40 0.02
N ILE A 91 5.22 8.93 0.38
CA ILE A 91 5.35 10.34 0.77
C ILE A 91 4.95 11.26 -0.39
N GLY A 92 5.38 10.96 -1.61
CA GLY A 92 4.98 11.70 -2.82
C GLY A 92 3.45 11.71 -3.03
N TYR A 93 2.79 10.56 -2.86
CA TYR A 93 1.34 10.46 -2.94
C TYR A 93 0.65 11.27 -1.84
N MET A 94 1.12 11.21 -0.59
CA MET A 94 0.57 12.04 0.49
C MET A 94 0.70 13.53 0.18
N VAL A 95 1.82 13.98 -0.38
CA VAL A 95 2.01 15.37 -0.82
C VAL A 95 0.98 15.74 -1.90
N ILE A 96 0.73 14.86 -2.87
CA ILE A 96 -0.32 15.08 -3.87
C ILE A 96 -1.70 15.22 -3.20
N GLY A 97 -2.01 14.38 -2.22
CA GLY A 97 -3.25 14.48 -1.44
C GLY A 97 -3.39 15.83 -0.73
N VAL A 98 -2.32 16.32 -0.09
CA VAL A 98 -2.28 17.64 0.55
C VAL A 98 -2.46 18.76 -0.48
N VAL A 99 -1.76 18.68 -1.62
CA VAL A 99 -1.88 19.67 -2.70
C VAL A 99 -3.31 19.72 -3.25
N LEU A 100 -3.95 18.57 -3.46
CA LEU A 100 -5.35 18.52 -3.87
C LEU A 100 -6.22 19.24 -2.85
N MET A 101 -6.06 18.98 -1.56
CA MET A 101 -6.84 19.65 -0.52
C MET A 101 -6.57 21.17 -0.43
N ALA A 102 -5.32 21.60 -0.66
CA ALA A 102 -4.93 23.01 -0.54
C ALA A 102 -5.33 23.85 -1.76
N VAL A 103 -5.29 23.26 -2.96
CA VAL A 103 -5.57 23.95 -4.22
C VAL A 103 -7.06 23.94 -4.55
N THR A 104 -7.79 22.89 -4.16
CA THR A 104 -9.23 22.76 -4.45
C THR A 104 -10.09 23.95 -4.02
N PRO A 105 -9.92 24.56 -2.83
CA PRO A 105 -10.70 25.74 -2.42
C PRO A 105 -10.46 26.98 -3.30
N VAL A 106 -9.34 27.03 -4.02
CA VAL A 106 -8.94 28.14 -4.90
C VAL A 106 -9.33 27.86 -6.36
N LEU A 107 -9.63 26.59 -6.69
CA LEU A 107 -10.13 26.21 -8.00
C LEU A 107 -11.63 26.50 -8.07
N ASP A 108 -12.02 27.34 -9.01
CA ASP A 108 -13.42 27.63 -9.33
C ASP A 108 -14.03 26.43 -10.09
N LEU A 109 -14.15 25.31 -9.39
CA LEU A 109 -14.63 24.05 -9.96
C LEU A 109 -16.11 24.20 -10.34
N PRO A 110 -16.48 23.84 -11.59
CA PRO A 110 -17.88 23.87 -12.02
C PRO A 110 -18.76 23.02 -11.09
N GLN A 111 -20.00 23.45 -10.87
CA GLN A 111 -21.03 22.64 -10.20
C GLN A 111 -21.45 21.48 -11.12
N GLY A 112 -20.62 20.42 -11.15
CA GLY A 112 -20.87 19.16 -11.85
C GLY A 112 -20.61 17.96 -10.94
N ASP A 113 -20.46 16.77 -11.54
CA ASP A 113 -20.30 15.51 -10.79
C ASP A 113 -19.04 15.46 -9.89
N ILE A 114 -18.05 16.31 -10.16
CA ILE A 114 -16.83 16.44 -9.36
C ILE A 114 -16.92 17.74 -8.56
N THR A 115 -17.34 17.62 -7.31
CA THR A 115 -17.42 18.76 -6.37
C THR A 115 -16.09 18.97 -5.65
N ALA A 116 -15.87 20.19 -5.13
CA ALA A 116 -14.71 20.47 -4.28
C ALA A 116 -14.59 19.48 -3.10
N ASN A 117 -15.72 19.11 -2.51
CA ASN A 117 -15.77 18.12 -1.42
C ASN A 117 -15.30 16.74 -1.89
N TYR A 118 -15.65 16.31 -3.10
CA TYR A 118 -15.18 15.06 -3.67
C TYR A 118 -13.65 15.04 -3.86
N VAL A 119 -13.07 16.15 -4.36
CA VAL A 119 -11.62 16.26 -4.56
C VAL A 119 -10.88 16.28 -3.22
N ILE A 120 -11.39 17.03 -2.23
CA ILE A 120 -10.84 17.03 -0.86
C ILE A 120 -10.92 15.62 -0.27
N GLY A 121 -12.06 14.93 -0.41
CA GLY A 121 -12.23 13.55 0.03
C GLY A 121 -11.24 12.60 -0.63
N SER A 122 -10.98 12.77 -1.92
CA SER A 122 -9.96 12.01 -2.65
C SER A 122 -8.55 12.28 -2.10
N GLY A 123 -8.22 13.53 -1.79
CA GLY A 123 -6.97 13.88 -1.14
C GLY A 123 -6.80 13.20 0.23
N ILE A 124 -7.85 13.20 1.05
CA ILE A 124 -7.88 12.50 2.35
C ILE A 124 -7.67 10.99 2.15
N GLY A 125 -8.37 10.39 1.19
CA GLY A 125 -8.24 8.97 0.86
C GLY A 125 -6.80 8.60 0.48
N ILE A 126 -6.17 9.39 -0.39
CA ILE A 126 -4.76 9.21 -0.79
C ILE A 126 -3.82 9.31 0.42
N ILE A 127 -4.03 10.29 1.31
CA ILE A 127 -3.21 10.46 2.51
C ILE A 127 -3.34 9.25 3.44
N ILE A 128 -4.56 8.76 3.68
CA ILE A 128 -4.80 7.61 4.55
C ILE A 128 -4.11 6.36 3.99
N GLN A 129 -4.24 6.08 2.69
CA GLN A 129 -3.60 4.92 2.07
C GLN A 129 -2.08 5.04 2.06
N GLY A 130 -1.55 6.20 1.68
CA GLY A 130 -0.10 6.45 1.69
C GLY A 130 0.50 6.36 3.10
N ALA A 131 -0.20 6.85 4.13
CA ALA A 131 0.25 6.72 5.51
C ALA A 131 0.29 5.27 5.98
N PHE A 132 -0.72 4.47 5.62
CA PHE A 132 -0.73 3.04 5.95
C PHE A 132 0.42 2.29 5.28
N LEU A 133 0.61 2.48 3.97
CA LEU A 133 1.68 1.82 3.21
C LEU A 133 3.07 2.19 3.72
N LEU A 134 3.28 3.47 4.05
CA LEU A 134 4.53 3.94 4.64
C LEU A 134 4.82 3.25 5.99
N LEU A 135 3.82 3.10 6.85
CA LEU A 135 3.96 2.39 8.12
C LEU A 135 4.25 0.90 7.90
N ALA A 136 3.58 0.27 6.94
CA ALA A 136 3.81 -1.11 6.57
C ALA A 136 5.25 -1.31 6.04
N ASP A 137 5.73 -0.42 5.17
CA ASP A 137 7.08 -0.45 4.63
C ASP A 137 8.14 -0.26 5.71
N ILE A 138 7.94 0.68 6.64
CA ILE A 138 8.83 0.86 7.80
C ILE A 138 8.89 -0.42 8.64
N HIS A 139 7.73 -1.04 8.91
CA HIS A 139 7.68 -2.30 9.65
C HIS A 139 8.40 -3.43 8.91
N HIS A 140 8.21 -3.57 7.59
CA HIS A 140 8.90 -4.58 6.79
C HIS A 140 10.41 -4.32 6.69
N ILE A 141 10.86 -3.06 6.65
CA ILE A 141 12.29 -2.71 6.69
C ILE A 141 12.94 -3.21 7.98
N HIS A 142 12.28 -3.04 9.12
CA HIS A 142 12.79 -3.56 10.40
C HIS A 142 12.94 -5.09 10.36
N ILE A 143 11.92 -5.81 9.89
CA ILE A 143 11.96 -7.28 9.77
C ILE A 143 13.11 -7.73 8.85
N VAL A 144 13.21 -7.13 7.66
CA VAL A 144 14.27 -7.50 6.70
C VAL A 144 15.66 -7.20 7.26
N LYS A 145 15.81 -6.10 8.01
CA LYS A 145 17.09 -5.73 8.64
C LYS A 145 17.50 -6.74 9.71
N GLU A 146 16.58 -7.20 10.55
CA GLU A 146 16.84 -8.26 11.55
C GLU A 146 17.30 -9.56 10.88
N MET A 147 16.64 -9.96 9.78
CA MET A 147 17.01 -11.17 9.03
C MET A 147 18.39 -11.05 8.33
N MET A 148 18.84 -9.86 7.97
CA MET A 148 20.19 -9.66 7.40
C MET A 148 21.31 -9.70 8.46
N GLN A 149 20.98 -9.60 9.74
CA GLN A 149 21.93 -9.57 10.85
C GLN A 149 21.99 -10.89 11.64
N ALA A 150 21.07 -11.81 11.38
CA ALA A 150 21.03 -13.17 11.92
C ALA A 150 21.94 -14.11 11.13
#